data_AF-A0A9E1P1Z5-F1
#
_entry.id   AF-A0A9E1P1Z5-F1
#
_cell.length_a   1.000
_cell.length_b   1.000
_cell.length_c   1.000
_cell.angle_alpha   90.00
_cell.angle_beta   90.00
_cell.angle_gamma   90.00
#
_symmetry.space_group_name_H-M   'P 1'
#
loop_
_entity.id
_entity.type
_entity.pdbx_description
1 polymer ?
#
loop_
_entity_poly.entity_id
_entity_poly.type
_entity_poly.pdbx_seq_one_letter_code
_entity_poly.pdbx_strand_id
1 'polypeptide(L)' 'MEFCLSEEQIMLQSSVNRYLDDKSPLDKVRASVEHNTIPDPTIWQGLADLGIAGLLIPEEYGGMGLALLDAM' A
#
# COMPACT_ATOMS: atom_id res chain seq x y z
N MET A 1 -12.26 -5.24 24.91
CA MET A 1 -11.72 -5.53 23.58
C MET A 1 -12.34 -4.53 22.64
N GLU A 2 -11.50 -3.80 21.93
CA GLU A 2 -11.91 -2.87 20.90
C GLU A 2 -11.68 -3.57 19.55
N PHE A 3 -12.71 -3.65 18.72
CA PHE A 3 -12.68 -4.36 17.43
C PHE A 3 -12.62 -3.37 16.26
N CYS A 4 -12.09 -2.17 16.51
CA CYS A 4 -11.85 -1.16 15.48
C CYS A 4 -10.35 -1.09 15.16
N LEU A 5 -10.05 -0.49 14.02
CA LEU A 5 -8.68 -0.13 13.65
C LEU A 5 -8.15 0.95 14.60
N SER A 6 -6.85 0.91 14.85
CA SER A 6 -6.15 1.99 15.54
C SER A 6 -6.13 3.27 14.67
N GLU A 7 -5.87 4.42 15.28
CA GLU A 7 -5.70 5.67 14.54
C GLU A 7 -4.56 5.60 13.51
N GLU A 8 -3.48 4.88 13.84
CA GLU A 8 -2.34 4.66 12.95
C GLU A 8 -2.74 3.82 11.72
N GLN A 9 -3.51 2.74 11.92
CA GLN A 9 -4.04 1.92 10.83
C GLN A 9 -4.98 2.71 9.93
N ILE A 10 -5.86 3.53 10.51
CA ILE A 10 -6.76 4.40 9.75
C ILE A 10 -5.96 5.42 8.93
N MET A 11 -4.90 6.01 9.50
CA MET A 11 -4.05 6.98 8.81
C MET A 11 -3.27 6.33 7.66
N LEU A 12 -2.74 5.12 7.87
CA LEU A 12 -2.06 4.33 6.85
C LEU A 12 -3.01 4.02 5.69
N GLN A 13 -4.19 3.47 6.00
CA GLN A 13 -5.22 3.14 5.02
C GLN A 13 -5.65 4.38 4.22
N SER A 14 -5.88 5.51 4.89
CA SER A 14 -6.24 6.78 4.23
C SER A 14 -5.16 7.26 3.26
N SER A 15 -3.89 7.14 3.65
CA SER A 15 -2.75 7.58 2.83
C SER A 15 -2.60 6.72 1.58
N VAL A 16 -2.70 5.40 1.73
CA VAL A 16 -2.66 4.44 0.61
C VAL A 16 -3.83 4.66 -0.35
N ASN A 17 -5.05 4.79 0.17
CA ASN A 17 -6.24 5.03 -0.66
C ASN A 17 -6.10 6.30 -1.49
N ARG A 18 -5.69 7.42 -0.86
CA ARG A 18 -5.50 8.70 -1.55
C ARG A 18 -4.44 8.60 -2.65
N TYR A 19 -3.35 7.88 -2.40
CA TYR A 19 -2.30 7.68 -3.38
C TYR A 19 -2.80 6.87 -4.58
N LEU A 20 -3.52 5.77 -4.35
CA LEU A 20 -4.03 4.91 -5.41
C LEU A 20 -5.15 5.57 -6.21
N ASP A 21 -6.00 6.39 -5.58
CA ASP A 21 -7.02 7.17 -6.27
C ASP A 21 -6.41 8.14 -7.29
N ASP A 22 -5.26 8.74 -6.96
CA ASP A 22 -4.54 9.66 -7.86
C ASP A 22 -3.72 8.91 -8.93
N LYS A 23 -2.98 7.86 -8.54
CA LYS A 23 -1.99 7.22 -9.42
C LYS A 23 -2.53 6.03 -10.21
N SER A 24 -3.57 5.36 -9.71
CA SER A 24 -4.11 4.11 -10.25
C SER A 24 -5.62 4.17 -10.51
N PRO A 25 -6.11 5.13 -11.33
CA PRO A 25 -7.53 5.21 -11.67
C PRO A 25 -8.01 3.94 -12.37
N LEU A 26 -9.27 3.57 -12.12
CA LEU A 26 -9.84 2.29 -12.54
C LEU A 26 -9.75 2.03 -14.06
N ASP A 27 -9.85 3.07 -14.88
CA ASP A 27 -9.77 2.93 -16.34
C ASP A 27 -8.37 2.49 -16.80
N LYS A 28 -7.30 2.96 -16.14
CA LYS A 28 -5.92 2.49 -16.43
C LYS A 28 -5.74 1.04 -16.02
N VAL A 29 -6.28 0.66 -14.86
CA VAL A 29 -6.22 -0.73 -14.37
C VAL A 29 -6.95 -1.65 -15.34
N ARG A 30 -8.15 -1.29 -15.80
CA ARG A 30 -8.92 -2.06 -16.78
C ARG A 30 -8.16 -2.22 -18.09
N ALA A 31 -7.62 -1.13 -18.65
CA ALA A 31 -6.82 -1.20 -19.87
C ALA A 31 -5.61 -2.13 -19.73
N SER A 32 -4.92 -2.11 -18.57
CA SER A 32 -3.79 -3.00 -18.35
C SER A 32 -4.18 -4.48 -18.33
N VAL A 33 -5.34 -4.81 -17.76
CA VAL A 33 -5.87 -6.17 -17.76
C VAL A 33 -6.30 -6.60 -19.16
N GLU A 34 -7.07 -5.76 -19.87
CA GLU A 34 -7.57 -6.05 -21.22
C GLU A 34 -6.44 -6.27 -22.24
N HIS A 35 -5.35 -5.53 -22.11
CA HIS A 35 -4.20 -5.61 -23.00
C HIS A 35 -3.07 -6.51 -22.47
N ASN A 36 -3.27 -7.15 -21.31
CA ASN A 36 -2.26 -7.98 -20.63
C ASN A 36 -0.90 -7.27 -20.49
N THR A 37 -0.92 -5.98 -20.15
CA THR A 37 0.28 -5.16 -19.97
C THR A 37 0.64 -5.05 -18.50
N ILE A 38 1.95 -4.90 -18.23
CA ILE A 38 2.45 -4.65 -16.89
C ILE A 38 1.93 -3.27 -16.40
N PRO A 39 1.37 -3.18 -15.18
CA PRO A 39 0.99 -1.91 -14.56
C PRO A 39 2.18 -0.96 -14.47
N ASP A 40 1.91 0.35 -14.45
CA ASP A 40 2.95 1.38 -14.36
C ASP A 40 3.86 1.13 -13.14
N PRO A 41 5.18 0.88 -13.34
CA PRO A 41 6.08 0.54 -12.25
C PRO A 41 6.26 1.70 -11.26
N THR A 42 5.94 2.94 -11.65
CA THR A 42 5.98 4.10 -10.76
C THR A 42 4.94 4.00 -9.63
N ILE A 43 3.83 3.28 -9.85
CA ILE A 43 2.81 3.05 -8.82
C ILE A 43 3.42 2.27 -7.66
N TRP A 44 4.14 1.18 -7.96
CA TRP A 44 4.82 0.37 -6.96
C TRP A 44 5.91 1.15 -6.23
N GLN A 45 6.70 1.94 -6.97
CA GLN A 45 7.73 2.78 -6.37
C GLN A 45 7.14 3.75 -5.34
N GLY A 46 6.04 4.44 -5.65
CA GLY A 46 5.43 5.35 -4.67
C GLY A 46 4.80 4.63 -3.49
N LEU A 47 4.30 3.39 -3.62
CA LEU A 47 3.89 2.58 -2.46
C LEU A 47 5.09 2.21 -1.58
N ALA A 48 6.23 1.92 -2.18
CA ALA A 48 7.46 1.68 -1.44
C ALA A 48 7.96 2.95 -0.72
N ASP A 49 7.84 4.11 -1.36
CA ASP A 49 8.18 5.41 -0.75
C ASP A 49 7.26 5.77 0.43
N LEU A 50 6.01 5.28 0.42
CA LEU A 50 5.08 5.34 1.56
C LEU A 50 5.41 4.33 2.68
N GLY A 51 6.43 3.48 2.49
CA GLY A 51 6.86 2.48 3.47
C GLY A 51 6.07 1.16 3.43
N ILE A 52 5.10 1.01 2.52
CA ILE A 52 4.20 -0.16 2.48
C ILE A 52 4.97 -1.47 2.28
N ALA A 53 6.02 -1.45 1.46
CA ALA A 53 6.85 -2.62 1.19
C ALA A 53 7.63 -3.10 2.43
N GLY A 54 7.81 -2.24 3.44
CA GLY A 54 8.61 -2.51 4.64
C GLY A 54 7.82 -2.85 5.90
N LEU A 55 6.49 -2.79 5.88
CA LEU A 55 5.64 -2.93 7.09
C LEU A 55 5.97 -4.18 7.91
N LEU A 56 5.99 -5.33 7.25
CA LEU A 56 6.22 -6.64 7.89
C LEU A 56 7.69 -7.06 7.89
N ILE A 57 8.56 -6.27 7.27
CA ILE A 57 9.98 -6.60 7.14
C ILE A 57 10.68 -6.28 8.46
N PRO A 58 11.50 -7.18 9.04
CA PRO A 58 12.24 -6.90 10.25
C PRO A 58 13.15 -5.66 10.12
N GLU A 59 13.34 -4.94 11.22
CA GLU A 59 14.17 -3.73 11.26
C GLU A 59 15.63 -4.00 10.82
N GLU A 60 16.16 -5.20 11.07
CA GLU A 60 17.51 -5.61 10.63
C GLU A 60 17.69 -5.60 9.09
N TYR A 61 16.59 -5.66 8.33
CA TYR A 61 16.58 -5.53 6.87
C TYR A 61 16.06 -4.16 6.40
N GLY A 62 15.89 -3.19 7.31
CA GLY A 62 15.41 -1.85 7.00
C GLY A 62 13.88 -1.72 6.92
N GLY A 63 13.12 -2.65 7.49
CA GLY A 63 11.66 -2.57 7.61
C GLY A 63 11.18 -2.02 8.95
N MET A 64 9.87 -2.15 9.20
CA MET A 64 9.19 -1.66 10.41
C MET A 64 8.88 -2.75 11.45
N GLY A 65 9.08 -4.03 11.12
CA GLY A 65 8.91 -5.15 12.06
C GLY A 65 7.50 -5.32 12.63
N LEU A 66 6.47 -4.78 11.95
CA LEU A 66 5.09 -4.84 12.44
C LEU A 66 4.54 -6.26 12.42
N ALA A 67 3.63 -6.56 13.34
CA ALA A 67 2.86 -7.79 13.25
C ALA A 67 1.80 -7.67 12.15
N LEU A 68 1.30 -8.82 11.67
CA LEU A 68 0.26 -8.86 10.64
C LEU A 68 -0.98 -8.05 11.04
N LEU A 69 -1.35 -8.09 12.31
CA LEU A 69 -2.51 -7.36 12.80
C LEU A 69 -2.31 -5.85 12.71
N ASP A 70 -1.08 -5.36 12.96
CA ASP A 70 -0.76 -3.94 12.93
C ASP A 70 -0.63 -3.41 11.49
N ALA A 71 -0.24 -4.27 10.55
CA ALA A 71 -0.07 -3.93 9.13
C ALA A 71 -1.36 -4.08 8.30
N MET A 72 -2.50 -4.43 8.92
CA MET A 72 -3.81 -4.60 8.28
C MET A 72 -4.72 -3.38 8.43
#